data_AF-A0A8H2LIA0-F1
#
_entry.id   AF-A0A8H2LIA0-F1
#
_cell.length_a   1.000
_cell.length_b   1.000
_cell.length_c   1.000
_cell.angle_alpha   90.00
_cell.angle_beta   90.00
_cell.angle_gamma   90.00
#
_symmetry.space_group_name_H-M   'P 1'
#
loop_
_entity.id
_entity.type
_entity.pdbx_description
1 polymer ?
#
loop_
_entity_poly.entity_id
_entity_poly.type
_entity_poly.pdbx_seq_one_letter_code
_entity_poly.pdbx_strand_id
1 'polypeptide(L)'
;MNKKNSVKFLLLAITICALAAFSVSPKIDTEFDMTDHSTKGLDLEYTVCITDSVTFALANPKEKKFSPKLGKSFLGFKEALGFKESQNNYFTVNSLGYLGKYQFGRSTLALIGINNTTEFLNTPELQENAFIALTSRNKWVLRKDIKRFVGKSINGIRVTESGILAAAHLAGPGGVKKYLRSYGASGFSDAYGTSIGSYMKRFSGYDTSVIKPNKAAKVRLQA
;
A
#
# COMPACT_ATOMS: atom_id res chain seq x y z
N MET A 1 -62.70 6.52 2.76
CA MET A 1 -61.25 6.43 2.48
C MET A 1 -60.46 6.95 3.67
N ASN A 2 -59.55 6.13 4.22
CA ASN A 2 -58.93 6.33 5.52
C ASN A 2 -57.79 7.38 5.42
N LYS A 3 -58.01 8.61 5.94
CA LYS A 3 -57.08 9.77 5.81
C LYS A 3 -55.63 9.43 6.21
N LYS A 4 -55.41 8.52 7.16
CA LYS A 4 -54.08 8.09 7.62
C LYS A 4 -53.27 7.34 6.55
N ASN A 5 -53.92 6.64 5.62
CA ASN A 5 -53.21 5.90 4.56
C ASN A 5 -52.78 6.84 3.44
N SER A 6 -53.59 7.86 3.13
CA SER A 6 -53.27 8.85 2.09
C SER A 6 -52.00 9.67 2.40
N VAL A 7 -51.78 10.00 3.68
CA VAL A 7 -50.58 10.74 4.11
C VAL A 7 -49.31 9.89 4.01
N LYS A 8 -49.41 8.58 4.28
CA LYS A 8 -48.27 7.64 4.12
C LYS A 8 -47.88 7.46 2.65
N PHE A 9 -48.84 7.40 1.74
CA PHE A 9 -48.57 7.34 0.30
C PHE A 9 -47.95 8.64 -0.22
N LEU A 10 -48.37 9.79 0.31
CA LEU A 10 -47.78 11.09 -0.04
C LEU A 10 -46.31 11.18 0.43
N LEU A 11 -46.00 10.74 1.66
CA LEU A 11 -44.63 10.69 2.18
C LEU A 11 -43.74 9.71 1.40
N LEU A 12 -44.29 8.56 0.98
CA LEU A 12 -43.58 7.60 0.15
C LEU A 12 -43.30 8.16 -1.26
N ALA A 13 -44.25 8.89 -1.85
CA ALA A 13 -44.05 9.52 -3.16
C ALA A 13 -42.97 10.63 -3.10
N ILE A 14 -42.95 11.45 -2.05
CA ILE A 14 -41.93 12.51 -1.88
C ILE A 14 -40.54 11.91 -1.68
N THR A 15 -40.41 10.82 -0.93
CA THR A 15 -39.12 10.15 -0.73
C THR A 15 -38.58 9.50 -2.00
N ILE A 16 -39.45 8.91 -2.83
CA ILE A 16 -39.07 8.37 -4.15
C ILE A 16 -38.62 9.51 -5.10
N CYS A 17 -39.33 10.64 -5.13
CA CYS A 17 -38.93 11.79 -5.95
C CYS A 17 -37.60 12.41 -5.50
N ALA A 18 -37.33 12.48 -4.19
CA ALA A 18 -36.07 12.98 -3.65
C ALA A 18 -34.87 12.08 -4.02
N LEU A 19 -35.06 10.75 -4.04
CA LEU A 19 -34.04 9.79 -4.46
C LEU A 19 -33.74 9.88 -5.97
N ALA A 20 -34.77 10.08 -6.80
CA ALA A 20 -34.59 10.27 -8.24
C ALA A 20 -33.82 11.57 -8.58
N ALA A 21 -34.08 12.66 -7.85
CA ALA A 21 -33.38 13.93 -8.04
C ALA A 21 -31.88 13.85 -7.67
N PHE A 22 -31.51 13.02 -6.69
CA PHE A 22 -30.10 12.77 -6.34
C PHE A 22 -29.35 11.86 -7.33
N SER A 23 -30.07 11.15 -8.21
CA SER A 23 -29.45 10.26 -9.21
C SER A 23 -28.93 11.01 -10.44
N VAL A 24 -29.27 12.30 -10.58
CA VAL A 24 -28.82 13.17 -11.66
C VAL A 24 -27.72 14.07 -11.11
N SER A 25 -26.52 13.51 -10.94
CA SER A 25 -25.33 14.35 -10.84
C SER A 25 -25.04 14.95 -12.21
N PRO A 26 -24.79 16.28 -12.34
CA PRO A 26 -24.32 16.81 -13.61
C PRO A 26 -22.99 16.14 -13.93
N LYS A 27 -22.86 15.58 -15.14
CA LYS A 27 -21.54 15.27 -15.67
C LYS A 27 -20.84 16.61 -15.86
N ILE A 28 -19.97 16.94 -14.92
CA ILE A 28 -18.98 17.99 -15.13
C ILE A 28 -17.91 17.34 -15.99
N ASP A 29 -18.03 17.53 -17.29
CA ASP A 29 -16.96 17.25 -18.23
C ASP A 29 -15.91 18.38 -18.05
N THR A 30 -15.10 18.31 -17.00
CA THR A 30 -13.88 19.12 -16.95
C THR A 30 -12.91 18.53 -17.95
N GLU A 31 -12.97 19.03 -19.17
CA GLU A 31 -11.90 18.90 -20.14
C GLU A 31 -10.67 19.59 -19.54
N PHE A 32 -9.74 18.79 -19.03
CA PHE A 32 -8.51 19.28 -18.45
C PHE A 32 -7.56 19.65 -19.60
N ASP A 33 -7.56 20.93 -19.94
CA ASP A 33 -6.69 21.49 -20.96
C ASP A 33 -5.22 21.47 -20.48
N MET A 34 -4.42 20.57 -21.05
CA MET A 34 -2.99 20.46 -20.73
C MET A 34 -2.13 21.52 -21.43
N THR A 35 -2.70 22.39 -22.26
CA THR A 35 -1.93 23.41 -22.99
C THR A 35 -1.34 24.49 -22.06
N ASP A 36 -1.98 24.77 -20.93
CA ASP A 36 -1.48 25.69 -19.89
C ASP A 36 -0.23 25.21 -19.15
N HIS A 37 0.19 23.95 -19.35
CA HIS A 37 1.38 23.36 -18.74
C HIS A 37 2.46 23.01 -19.77
N SER A 38 2.33 23.52 -20.99
CA SER A 38 3.32 23.33 -22.05
C SER A 38 4.54 24.21 -21.83
N THR A 39 5.72 23.60 -21.65
CA THR A 39 7.01 24.30 -21.64
C THR A 39 7.55 24.55 -23.06
N LYS A 40 6.76 24.22 -24.09
CA LYS A 40 7.16 24.30 -25.49
C LYS A 40 7.25 25.76 -25.92
N GLY A 41 8.47 26.26 -26.14
CA GLY A 41 8.73 27.65 -26.54
C GLY A 41 9.18 28.58 -25.40
N LEU A 42 9.38 28.07 -24.19
CA LEU A 42 10.07 28.83 -23.14
C LEU A 42 11.59 28.76 -23.37
N ASP A 43 12.20 29.89 -23.70
CA ASP A 43 13.65 30.08 -23.62
C ASP A 43 14.04 30.22 -22.15
N LEU A 44 14.40 29.08 -21.54
CA LEU A 44 14.93 29.04 -20.19
C LEU A 44 16.41 29.42 -20.23
N GLU A 45 16.73 30.67 -19.88
CA GLU A 45 18.12 31.12 -19.71
C GLU A 45 18.75 30.41 -18.50
N TYR A 46 19.45 29.30 -18.77
CA TYR A 46 20.17 28.50 -17.76
C TYR A 46 21.62 28.97 -17.55
N THR A 47 21.96 30.16 -18.05
CA THR A 47 23.34 30.63 -18.08
C THR A 47 23.72 31.21 -16.72
N VAL A 48 24.28 30.35 -15.86
CA VAL A 48 25.08 30.78 -14.71
C VAL A 48 26.36 31.42 -15.25
N CYS A 49 26.64 32.67 -14.87
CA CYS A 49 27.92 33.31 -15.18
C CYS A 49 29.06 32.55 -14.50
N ILE A 50 29.79 31.74 -15.26
CA ILE A 50 31.03 31.11 -14.79
C ILE A 50 32.16 32.09 -15.05
N THR A 51 32.56 32.84 -14.02
CA THR A 51 33.81 33.60 -14.05
C THR A 51 34.97 32.63 -13.88
N ASP A 52 35.66 32.43 -15.00
CA ASP A 52 37.04 31.99 -15.20
C ASP A 52 37.61 30.85 -14.33
N SER A 53 38.05 29.82 -15.06
CA SER A 53 39.10 28.85 -14.68
C SER A 53 38.68 27.59 -13.91
N VAL A 54 37.73 26.83 -14.43
CA VAL A 54 37.77 25.37 -14.22
C VAL A 54 37.47 24.66 -15.54
N THR A 55 38.52 24.13 -16.17
CA THR A 55 38.41 23.14 -17.26
C THR A 55 37.83 21.85 -16.68
N PHE A 56 36.51 21.82 -16.53
CA PHE A 56 35.80 20.55 -16.41
C PHE A 56 35.88 19.89 -17.78
N ALA A 57 36.76 18.89 -17.90
CA ALA A 57 36.63 17.92 -18.96
C ALA A 57 35.19 17.40 -18.92
N LEU A 58 34.39 17.80 -19.92
CA LEU A 58 33.03 17.30 -20.13
C LEU A 58 33.15 15.82 -20.51
N ALA A 59 33.44 14.99 -19.52
CA ALA A 59 33.21 13.57 -19.59
C ALA A 59 31.71 13.42 -19.80
N ASN A 60 31.33 13.26 -21.08
CA ASN A 60 29.97 13.12 -21.56
C ASN A 60 29.21 12.18 -20.61
N PRO A 61 28.42 12.69 -19.65
CA PRO A 61 27.81 11.85 -18.66
C PRO A 61 26.71 11.14 -19.43
N LYS A 62 26.95 9.87 -19.79
CA LYS A 62 25.94 9.01 -20.41
C LYS A 62 24.64 9.24 -19.63
N GLU A 63 23.69 9.94 -20.25
CA GLU A 63 22.43 10.27 -19.61
C GLU A 63 21.82 8.97 -19.11
N LYS A 64 21.83 8.76 -17.79
CA LYS A 64 21.12 7.66 -17.19
C LYS A 64 19.65 7.97 -17.40
N LYS A 65 19.06 7.46 -18.48
CA LYS A 65 17.60 7.43 -18.68
C LYS A 65 16.97 6.81 -17.44
N PHE A 66 16.47 7.65 -16.54
CA PHE A 66 15.75 7.20 -15.37
C PHE A 66 14.37 6.76 -15.84
N SER A 67 14.09 5.46 -15.78
CA SER A 67 12.74 4.95 -15.99
C SER A 67 12.06 4.85 -14.63
N PRO A 68 10.85 5.39 -14.43
CA PRO A 68 10.12 5.32 -13.15
C PRO A 68 9.61 3.91 -12.82
N LYS A 69 10.03 2.88 -13.57
CA LYS A 69 9.59 1.50 -13.36
C LYS A 69 10.31 0.89 -12.16
N LEU A 70 9.62 0.83 -11.03
CA LEU A 70 10.10 0.17 -9.80
C LEU A 70 10.36 -1.34 -9.99
N GLY A 71 9.69 -1.96 -10.97
CA GLY A 71 9.82 -3.37 -11.28
C GLY A 71 9.49 -4.27 -10.09
N LYS A 72 10.14 -5.42 -10.02
CA LYS A 72 10.02 -6.39 -8.92
C LYS A 72 11.04 -6.15 -7.81
N SER A 73 11.48 -4.90 -7.61
CA SER A 73 12.37 -4.54 -6.50
C SER A 73 11.64 -4.54 -5.15
N PHE A 74 12.39 -4.45 -4.05
CA PHE A 74 11.80 -4.27 -2.72
C PHE A 74 11.03 -2.95 -2.61
N LEU A 75 11.51 -1.88 -3.25
CA LEU A 75 10.76 -0.62 -3.32
C LEU A 75 9.43 -0.82 -4.05
N GLY A 76 9.43 -1.51 -5.19
CA GLY A 76 8.21 -1.88 -5.90
C GLY A 76 7.24 -2.70 -5.04
N PHE A 77 7.75 -3.60 -4.19
CA PHE A 77 6.94 -4.36 -3.23
C PHE A 77 6.25 -3.44 -2.21
N LYS A 78 7.01 -2.53 -1.58
CA LYS A 78 6.48 -1.55 -0.62
C LYS A 78 5.41 -0.66 -1.24
N GLU A 79 5.66 -0.10 -2.43
CA GLU A 79 4.72 0.79 -3.10
C GLU A 79 3.47 0.06 -3.58
N ALA A 80 3.61 -1.17 -4.11
CA ALA A 80 2.46 -1.95 -4.51
C ALA A 80 1.58 -2.35 -3.32
N LEU A 81 2.19 -2.66 -2.18
CA LEU A 81 1.47 -3.04 -0.96
C LEU A 81 0.80 -1.81 -0.35
N GLY A 82 1.52 -0.71 -0.15
CA GLY A 82 0.94 0.55 0.33
C GLY A 82 -0.20 1.05 -0.56
N PHE A 83 -0.08 0.90 -1.88
CA PHE A 83 -1.15 1.27 -2.80
C PHE A 83 -2.40 0.41 -2.60
N LYS A 84 -2.24 -0.88 -2.35
CA LYS A 84 -3.36 -1.79 -2.08
C LYS A 84 -4.02 -1.51 -0.72
N GLU A 85 -3.24 -1.14 0.28
CA GLU A 85 -3.71 -0.88 1.64
C GLU A 85 -4.42 0.48 1.76
N SER A 86 -3.85 1.55 1.20
CA SER A 86 -4.38 2.91 1.38
C SER A 86 -4.16 3.86 0.20
N GLN A 87 -3.89 3.33 -0.99
CA GLN A 87 -3.49 4.14 -2.16
C GLN A 87 -2.24 4.99 -1.87
N ASN A 88 -1.32 4.46 -1.06
CA ASN A 88 -0.11 5.14 -0.59
C ASN A 88 -0.34 6.39 0.28
N ASN A 89 -1.53 6.54 0.86
CA ASN A 89 -1.83 7.66 1.76
C ASN A 89 -1.30 7.37 3.18
N TYR A 90 -0.31 8.16 3.62
CA TYR A 90 0.29 8.05 4.97
C TYR A 90 -0.61 8.57 6.08
N PHE A 91 -1.62 9.39 5.78
CA PHE A 91 -2.37 10.17 6.77
C PHE A 91 -3.81 9.68 6.97
N THR A 92 -4.14 8.50 6.44
CA THR A 92 -5.50 7.95 6.53
C THR A 92 -5.66 6.97 7.68
N VAL A 93 -6.89 6.86 8.18
CA VAL A 93 -7.31 5.83 9.14
C VAL A 93 -8.60 5.22 8.61
N ASN A 94 -8.66 3.89 8.49
CA ASN A 94 -9.89 3.24 8.03
C ASN A 94 -10.95 3.11 9.13
N SER A 95 -12.14 2.63 8.76
CA SER A 95 -13.27 2.42 9.68
C SER A 95 -12.99 1.44 10.83
N LEU A 96 -11.96 0.59 10.69
CA LEU A 96 -11.53 -0.38 11.71
C LEU A 96 -10.37 0.14 12.56
N GLY A 97 -9.92 1.39 12.34
CA GLY A 97 -8.85 2.03 13.11
C GLY A 97 -7.44 1.64 12.69
N TYR A 98 -7.24 1.08 11.49
CA TYR A 98 -5.90 0.84 10.94
C TYR A 98 -5.32 2.11 10.34
N LEU A 99 -4.02 2.32 10.57
CA LEU A 99 -3.37 3.61 10.37
C LEU A 99 -2.39 3.63 9.19
N GLY A 100 -2.45 4.71 8.42
CA GLY A 100 -1.43 5.14 7.47
C GLY A 100 -1.29 4.29 6.21
N LYS A 101 -0.14 4.44 5.53
CA LYS A 101 0.14 3.89 4.21
C LYS A 101 -0.09 2.38 4.13
N TYR A 102 0.26 1.70 5.22
CA TYR A 102 0.27 0.25 5.30
C TYR A 102 -0.86 -0.30 6.17
N GLN A 103 -1.79 0.56 6.62
CA GLN A 103 -2.94 0.17 7.44
C GLN A 103 -2.48 -0.69 8.63
N PHE A 104 -1.70 -0.09 9.54
CA PHE A 104 -1.21 -0.78 10.74
C PHE A 104 -2.24 -0.79 11.87
N GLY A 105 -2.36 -1.92 12.57
CA GLY A 105 -3.12 -1.99 13.83
C GLY A 105 -2.31 -1.49 15.03
N ARG A 106 -2.98 -0.88 16.01
CA ARG A 106 -2.33 -0.32 17.23
C ARG A 106 -1.49 -1.34 17.99
N SER A 107 -1.99 -2.56 18.15
CA SER A 107 -1.28 -3.66 18.82
C SER A 107 -0.01 -4.06 18.08
N THR A 108 -0.05 -4.06 16.74
CA THR A 108 1.10 -4.34 15.89
C THR A 108 2.16 -3.25 16.00
N LEU A 109 1.76 -1.97 16.06
CA LEU A 109 2.66 -0.85 16.29
C LEU A 109 3.36 -0.96 17.66
N ALA A 110 2.61 -1.26 18.72
CA ALA A 110 3.17 -1.46 20.06
C ALA A 110 4.19 -2.61 20.08
N LEU A 111 3.92 -3.71 19.37
CA LEU A 111 4.83 -4.86 19.25
C LEU A 111 6.21 -4.47 18.68
N ILE A 112 6.25 -3.49 17.78
CA ILE A 112 7.48 -2.98 17.15
C ILE A 112 8.00 -1.70 17.80
N GLY A 113 7.44 -1.29 18.95
CA GLY A 113 7.95 -0.20 19.79
C GLY A 113 7.33 1.17 19.52
N ILE A 114 6.23 1.26 18.76
CA ILE A 114 5.53 2.51 18.47
C ILE A 114 4.23 2.54 19.28
N ASN A 115 4.19 3.38 20.31
CA ASN A 115 3.01 3.50 21.19
C ASN A 115 2.18 4.77 20.90
N ASN A 116 2.78 5.78 20.28
CA ASN A 116 2.11 7.03 19.93
C ASN A 116 1.56 6.96 18.50
N THR A 117 0.26 6.73 18.37
CA THR A 117 -0.41 6.60 17.06
C THR A 117 -0.53 7.93 16.31
N THR A 118 -0.58 9.05 17.03
CA THR A 118 -0.66 10.39 16.43
C THR A 118 0.67 10.76 15.79
N GLU A 119 1.77 10.56 16.51
CA GLU A 119 3.14 10.72 15.98
C GLU A 119 3.39 9.79 14.79
N PHE A 120 2.95 8.52 14.90
CA PHE A 120 3.03 7.56 13.81
C PHE A 120 2.34 8.05 12.52
N LEU A 121 1.11 8.56 12.64
CA LEU A 121 0.34 9.00 11.49
C LEU A 121 0.95 10.25 10.85
N ASN A 122 1.54 11.13 11.66
CA ASN A 122 2.16 12.38 11.20
C ASN A 122 3.59 12.20 10.67
N THR A 123 4.19 11.01 10.78
CA THR A 123 5.61 10.77 10.44
C THR A 123 5.73 9.67 9.38
N PRO A 124 5.73 9.98 8.07
CA PRO A 124 5.84 8.99 7.00
C PRO A 124 7.06 8.06 7.13
N GLU A 125 8.22 8.61 7.51
CA GLU A 125 9.43 7.83 7.74
C GLU A 125 9.25 6.75 8.83
N LEU A 126 8.52 7.08 9.90
CA LEU A 126 8.22 6.14 10.97
C LEU A 126 7.36 4.97 10.47
N GLN A 127 6.46 5.21 9.50
CA GLN A 127 5.65 4.17 8.86
C GLN A 127 6.49 3.25 7.96
N GLU A 128 7.43 3.82 7.20
CA GLU A 128 8.37 3.06 6.37
C GLU A 128 9.27 2.16 7.23
N ASN A 129 9.79 2.70 8.33
CA ASN A 129 10.59 1.95 9.30
C ASN A 129 9.76 0.86 10.01
N ALA A 130 8.51 1.16 10.35
CA ALA A 130 7.58 0.18 10.91
C ALA A 130 7.34 -1.01 9.96
N PHE A 131 7.16 -0.73 8.66
CA PHE A 131 7.00 -1.75 7.64
C PHE A 131 8.21 -2.69 7.55
N ILE A 132 9.42 -2.14 7.55
CA ILE A 132 10.66 -2.92 7.52
C ILE A 132 10.78 -3.77 8.80
N ALA A 133 10.51 -3.20 9.97
CA ALA A 133 10.60 -3.91 11.24
C ALA A 133 9.61 -5.07 11.33
N LEU A 134 8.33 -4.85 10.97
CA LEU A 134 7.32 -5.89 10.97
C LEU A 134 7.64 -7.00 9.94
N THR A 135 8.03 -6.61 8.72
CA THR A 135 8.40 -7.58 7.67
C THR A 135 9.57 -8.45 8.11
N SER A 136 10.58 -7.87 8.77
CA SER A 136 11.73 -8.59 9.33
C SER A 136 11.32 -9.61 10.40
N ARG A 137 10.36 -9.24 11.27
CA ARG A 137 9.79 -10.17 12.26
C ARG A 137 9.00 -11.29 11.60
N ASN A 138 8.12 -10.96 10.67
CA ASN A 138 7.32 -11.94 9.94
C ASN A 138 8.21 -12.93 9.21
N LYS A 139 9.26 -12.44 8.53
CA LYS A 139 10.28 -13.27 7.88
C LYS A 139 10.97 -14.20 8.87
N TRP A 140 11.31 -13.72 10.08
CA TRP A 140 11.87 -14.59 11.11
C TRP A 140 10.89 -15.68 11.55
N VAL A 141 9.63 -15.35 11.82
CA VAL A 141 8.61 -16.32 12.26
C VAL A 141 8.36 -17.39 11.20
N LEU A 142 8.35 -16.99 9.93
CA LEU A 142 8.02 -17.84 8.79
C LEU A 142 9.24 -18.48 8.11
N ARG A 143 10.47 -18.23 8.57
CA ARG A 143 11.72 -18.70 7.92
C ARG A 143 11.73 -20.18 7.51
N LYS A 144 11.16 -21.05 8.35
CA LYS A 144 11.07 -22.49 8.08
C LYS A 144 10.01 -22.79 7.02
N ASP A 145 8.88 -22.10 7.08
CA ASP A 145 7.77 -22.26 6.15
C ASP A 145 8.13 -21.66 4.77
N ILE A 146 8.83 -20.53 4.72
CA ILE A 146 9.40 -19.96 3.48
C ILE A 146 10.31 -21.00 2.81
N LYS A 147 11.30 -21.55 3.53
CA LYS A 147 12.19 -22.59 2.98
C LYS A 147 11.42 -23.82 2.48
N ARG A 148 10.34 -24.20 3.16
CA ARG A 148 9.56 -25.41 2.84
C ARG A 148 8.63 -25.23 1.64
N PHE A 149 8.06 -24.04 1.45
CA PHE A 149 6.94 -23.84 0.53
C PHE A 149 7.26 -22.96 -0.69
N VAL A 150 8.30 -22.12 -0.65
CA VAL A 150 8.68 -21.34 -1.84
C VAL A 150 8.94 -22.26 -3.02
N GLY A 151 8.37 -21.92 -4.19
CA GLY A 151 8.43 -22.72 -5.40
C GLY A 151 7.30 -23.74 -5.56
N LYS A 152 6.56 -24.07 -4.50
CA LYS A 152 5.37 -24.93 -4.59
C LYS A 152 4.16 -24.16 -5.12
N SER A 153 3.12 -24.91 -5.50
CA SER A 153 1.81 -24.35 -5.84
C SER A 153 0.77 -24.78 -4.82
N ILE A 154 -0.06 -23.83 -4.38
CA ILE A 154 -1.21 -24.06 -3.50
C ILE A 154 -2.41 -23.42 -4.18
N ASN A 155 -3.47 -24.20 -4.46
CA ASN A 155 -4.68 -23.73 -5.16
C ASN A 155 -4.37 -22.95 -6.45
N GLY A 156 -3.41 -23.43 -7.25
CA GLY A 156 -2.98 -22.79 -8.50
C GLY A 156 -2.10 -21.54 -8.32
N ILE A 157 -1.75 -21.15 -7.09
CA ILE A 157 -0.90 -20.00 -6.80
C ILE A 157 0.52 -20.46 -6.54
N ARG A 158 1.49 -19.98 -7.33
CA ARG A 158 2.92 -20.20 -7.07
C ARG A 158 3.35 -19.43 -5.84
N VAL A 159 3.83 -20.16 -4.84
CA VAL A 159 4.29 -19.61 -3.56
C VAL A 159 5.65 -18.96 -3.73
N THR A 160 5.74 -17.69 -3.33
CA THR A 160 6.98 -16.89 -3.33
C THR A 160 7.19 -16.26 -1.95
N GLU A 161 8.42 -15.88 -1.64
CA GLU A 161 8.74 -15.23 -0.36
C GLU A 161 7.97 -13.92 -0.20
N SER A 162 7.93 -13.07 -1.23
CA SER A 162 7.20 -11.80 -1.20
C SER A 162 5.69 -12.01 -0.99
N GLY A 163 5.11 -13.04 -1.63
CA GLY A 163 3.70 -13.38 -1.42
C GLY A 163 3.41 -13.84 0.02
N ILE A 164 4.30 -14.63 0.61
CA ILE A 164 4.20 -15.06 2.01
C ILE A 164 4.28 -13.84 2.95
N LEU A 165 5.23 -12.92 2.71
CA LEU A 165 5.42 -11.74 3.55
C LEU A 165 4.25 -10.76 3.45
N ALA A 166 3.70 -10.54 2.25
CA ALA A 166 2.49 -9.74 2.08
C ALA A 166 1.30 -10.38 2.77
N ALA A 167 1.08 -11.69 2.61
CA ALA A 167 0.00 -12.37 3.30
C ALA A 167 0.16 -12.33 4.84
N ALA A 168 1.41 -12.27 5.33
CA ALA A 168 1.69 -12.13 6.76
C ALA A 168 1.46 -10.70 7.27
N HIS A 169 1.58 -9.69 6.41
CA HIS A 169 1.13 -8.33 6.70
C HIS A 169 -0.38 -8.28 6.94
N LEU A 170 -1.14 -8.94 6.07
CA LEU A 170 -2.61 -9.02 6.14
C LEU A 170 -3.12 -9.85 7.34
N ALA A 171 -2.69 -11.11 7.42
CA ALA A 171 -3.30 -12.12 8.29
C ALA A 171 -2.44 -12.47 9.52
N GLY A 172 -1.29 -11.82 9.67
CA GLY A 172 -0.26 -12.20 10.61
C GLY A 172 0.49 -13.50 10.21
N PRO A 173 1.69 -13.74 10.76
CA PRO A 173 2.49 -14.90 10.40
C PRO A 173 1.89 -16.23 10.93
N GLY A 174 1.07 -16.17 11.98
CA GLY A 174 0.35 -17.34 12.49
C GLY A 174 -0.71 -17.85 11.50
N GLY A 175 -1.49 -16.94 10.92
CA GLY A 175 -2.50 -17.28 9.90
C GLY A 175 -1.86 -17.87 8.66
N VAL A 176 -0.79 -17.24 8.14
CA VAL A 176 -0.03 -17.76 6.99
C VAL A 176 0.55 -19.14 7.26
N LYS A 177 1.07 -19.40 8.46
CA LYS A 177 1.57 -20.71 8.83
C LYS A 177 0.49 -21.80 8.75
N LYS A 178 -0.71 -21.51 9.26
CA LYS A 178 -1.86 -22.44 9.17
C LYS A 178 -2.25 -22.68 7.71
N TYR A 179 -2.35 -21.61 6.92
CA TYR A 179 -2.67 -21.71 5.49
C TYR A 179 -1.67 -22.56 4.71
N LEU A 180 -0.37 -22.28 4.84
CA LEU A 180 0.69 -23.02 4.13
C LEU A 180 0.68 -24.50 4.51
N ARG A 181 0.59 -24.81 5.81
CA ARG A 181 0.68 -26.19 6.31
C ARG A 181 -0.55 -27.03 6.04
N SER A 182 -1.71 -26.39 5.85
CA SER A 182 -2.95 -27.04 5.42
C SER A 182 -3.10 -27.09 3.90
N TYR A 183 -2.07 -26.68 3.14
CA TYR A 183 -2.13 -26.57 1.67
C TYR A 183 -3.35 -25.75 1.21
N GLY A 184 -3.66 -24.68 1.93
CA GLY A 184 -4.74 -23.76 1.59
C GLY A 184 -6.13 -24.18 2.03
N ALA A 185 -6.30 -25.30 2.74
CA ALA A 185 -7.60 -25.71 3.30
C ALA A 185 -8.04 -24.82 4.47
N SER A 186 -7.11 -24.35 5.30
CA SER A 186 -7.40 -23.37 6.35
C SER A 186 -7.15 -21.95 5.85
N GLY A 187 -8.23 -21.26 5.47
CA GLY A 187 -8.20 -19.87 5.00
C GLY A 187 -8.38 -18.84 6.12
N PHE A 188 -7.73 -17.69 5.97
CA PHE A 188 -8.10 -16.44 6.65
C PHE A 188 -8.62 -15.48 5.58
N SER A 189 -9.70 -14.77 5.91
CA SER A 189 -10.15 -13.58 5.19
C SER A 189 -10.25 -12.43 6.18
N ASP A 190 -9.82 -11.24 5.77
CA ASP A 190 -10.01 -10.03 6.56
C ASP A 190 -11.50 -9.58 6.55
N ALA A 191 -11.78 -8.50 7.27
CA ALA A 191 -13.13 -7.92 7.34
C ALA A 191 -13.64 -7.39 5.99
N TYR A 192 -12.76 -7.18 5.01
CA TYR A 192 -13.09 -6.73 3.65
C TYR A 192 -13.12 -7.89 2.63
N GLY A 193 -13.04 -9.14 3.09
CA GLY A 193 -13.10 -10.34 2.25
C GLY A 193 -11.78 -10.70 1.54
N THR A 194 -10.69 -10.02 1.87
CA THR A 194 -9.37 -10.30 1.31
C THR A 194 -8.77 -11.55 1.93
N SER A 195 -8.42 -12.54 1.11
CA SER A 195 -7.81 -13.79 1.57
C SER A 195 -6.28 -13.81 1.49
N ILE A 196 -5.67 -14.70 2.29
CA ILE A 196 -4.22 -15.01 2.20
C ILE A 196 -3.80 -15.36 0.77
N GLY A 197 -4.56 -16.21 0.09
CA GLY A 197 -4.27 -16.62 -1.29
C GLY A 197 -4.25 -15.43 -2.26
N SER A 198 -5.20 -14.50 -2.11
CA SER A 198 -5.25 -13.27 -2.92
C SER A 198 -3.96 -12.45 -2.79
N TYR A 199 -3.47 -12.25 -1.56
CA TYR A 199 -2.21 -11.53 -1.32
C TYR A 199 -1.00 -12.29 -1.82
N MET A 200 -0.94 -13.60 -1.61
CA MET A 200 0.14 -14.43 -2.14
C MET A 200 0.25 -14.33 -3.66
N LYS A 201 -0.89 -14.33 -4.35
CA LYS A 201 -0.95 -14.19 -5.81
C LYS A 201 -0.55 -12.78 -6.25
N ARG A 202 -1.16 -11.74 -5.67
CA ARG A 202 -0.97 -10.34 -6.07
C ARG A 202 0.46 -9.86 -5.86
N PHE A 203 1.06 -10.23 -4.74
CA PHE A 203 2.40 -9.79 -4.35
C PHE A 203 3.49 -10.82 -4.69
N SER A 204 3.25 -11.66 -5.69
CA SER A 204 4.19 -12.67 -6.09
C SER A 204 5.37 -12.09 -6.88
N GLY A 205 6.56 -12.64 -6.61
CA GLY A 205 7.77 -12.45 -7.41
C GLY A 205 8.52 -11.13 -7.19
N TYR A 206 8.33 -10.45 -6.05
CA TYR A 206 9.17 -9.31 -5.69
C TYR A 206 10.44 -9.76 -4.96
N ASP A 207 11.54 -9.04 -5.19
CA ASP A 207 12.78 -9.21 -4.45
C ASP A 207 12.65 -8.61 -3.04
N THR A 208 12.84 -9.47 -2.05
CA THR A 208 12.78 -9.16 -0.61
C THR A 208 14.09 -9.53 0.10
N SER A 209 15.17 -9.75 -0.66
CA SER A 209 16.50 -10.17 -0.18
C SER A 209 17.16 -9.16 0.77
N VAL A 210 16.83 -7.87 0.62
CA VAL A 210 17.27 -6.77 1.50
C VAL A 210 16.76 -6.94 2.93
N ILE A 211 15.59 -7.54 3.11
CA ILE A 211 15.00 -7.76 4.44
C ILE A 211 15.64 -8.98 5.07
N LYS A 212 16.31 -8.79 6.21
CA LYS A 212 16.90 -9.87 7.00
C LYS A 212 15.94 -10.30 8.12
N PRO A 213 15.78 -11.62 8.37
CA PRO A 213 14.92 -12.10 9.44
C PRO A 213 15.46 -11.67 10.81
N ASN A 214 14.65 -10.97 11.61
CA ASN A 214 15.01 -10.55 12.96
C ASN A 214 13.82 -10.70 13.93
N LYS A 215 13.98 -11.55 14.95
CA LYS A 215 12.94 -11.83 15.97
C LYS A 215 12.53 -10.59 16.77
N ALA A 216 13.50 -9.73 17.08
CA ALA A 216 13.36 -8.63 18.01
C ALA A 216 13.35 -7.26 17.31
N ALA A 217 13.15 -7.22 15.98
CA ALA A 217 13.15 -5.96 15.25
C ALA A 217 12.14 -4.98 15.89
N LYS A 218 12.60 -3.75 16.11
CA LYS A 218 11.81 -2.63 16.62
C LYS A 218 12.21 -1.41 15.82
N VAL A 219 11.30 -0.44 15.73
CA VAL A 219 11.67 0.86 15.18
C VAL A 219 12.51 1.59 16.22
N ARG A 220 13.71 2.00 15.83
CA ARG A 220 14.53 2.90 16.63
C ARG A 220 14.23 4.30 16.14
N LEU A 221 13.65 5.14 16.99
CA LEU A 221 13.65 6.57 16.77
C LEU A 221 15.12 6.99 16.90
N GLN A 222 15.71 7.58 15.86
CA GLN A 222 16.95 8.31 16.06
C GLN A 222 16.57 9.51 16.93
N ALA A 223 17.13 9.55 18.15
CA ALA A 223 16.97 10.64 19.07
C ALA A 223 17.83 11.83 18.62
#